data_AF-A0A930SX85-F1
#
_entry.id   AF-A0A930SX85-F1
#
_cell.length_a   1.000
_cell.length_b   1.000
_cell.length_c   1.000
_cell.angle_alpha   90.00
_cell.angle_beta   90.00
_cell.angle_gamma   90.00
#
_symmetry.space_group_name_H-M   'P 1'
#
loop_
_entity.id
_entity.type
_entity.pdbx_description
1 polymer ?
#
loop_
_entity_poly.entity_id
_entity_poly.type
_entity_poly.pdbx_seq_one_letter_code
_entity_poly.pdbx_strand_id
1 'polypeptide(L)'
;MNRNSWPAPPEPVYIPLSGPVEALQQQVGEIGEVHNVAARSETDRNLFYYSDSSRHVIYRVIASKDHELLDFSIFAGSPAQAGLVDGTGAASRFYAPSGLSLDAAGNLFVSDTGNHAIRKITPDGEVSTFYRETQPYVPRFSDD
;
A
#
# COMPACT_ATOMS: atom_id res chain seq x y z
N MET A 1 -50.70 -1.56 3.83
CA MET A 1 -49.32 -1.86 4.26
C MET A 1 -48.44 -1.92 3.01
N ASN A 2 -47.68 -0.85 2.73
CA ASN A 2 -46.66 -0.85 1.67
C ASN A 2 -45.30 -1.13 2.35
N ARG A 3 -44.54 -2.11 1.86
CA ARG A 3 -43.28 -2.59 2.46
C ARG A 3 -42.01 -2.01 1.81
N ASN A 4 -42.09 -0.95 1.00
CA ASN A 4 -40.94 -0.41 0.28
C ASN A 4 -40.69 1.09 0.54
N SER A 5 -40.62 1.50 1.80
CA SER A 5 -40.22 2.86 2.18
C SER A 5 -38.94 2.82 3.01
N TRP A 6 -37.83 2.36 2.41
CA TRP A 6 -36.52 2.63 3.01
C TRP A 6 -36.21 4.12 2.78
N PRO A 7 -35.93 4.91 3.84
CA PRO A 7 -35.47 6.27 3.65
C PRO A 7 -34.16 6.23 2.86
N ALA A 8 -33.99 7.16 1.92
CA ALA A 8 -32.71 7.33 1.24
C ALA A 8 -31.61 7.49 2.31
N PRO A 9 -30.45 6.83 2.15
CA PRO A 9 -29.33 7.08 3.05
C PRO A 9 -29.03 8.58 3.03
N PRO A 10 -28.67 9.19 4.17
CA PRO A 10 -28.26 10.57 4.20
C PRO A 10 -27.14 10.77 3.17
N GLU A 11 -27.20 11.85 2.40
CA GLU A 11 -26.14 12.17 1.46
C GLU A 11 -24.79 12.18 2.20
N PRO A 12 -23.72 11.63 1.60
CA PRO A 12 -22.41 11.65 2.23
C PRO A 12 -22.05 13.11 2.54
N VAL A 13 -21.90 13.40 3.84
CA VAL A 13 -21.43 14.70 4.29
C VAL A 13 -19.95 14.79 3.90
N TYR A 14 -19.69 15.39 2.74
CA TYR A 14 -18.35 15.80 2.37
C TYR A 14 -17.96 16.96 3.28
N ILE A 15 -17.20 16.65 4.33
CA ILE A 15 -16.50 17.66 5.10
C ILE A 15 -15.38 18.17 4.19
N PRO A 16 -15.41 19.44 3.71
CA PRO A 16 -14.28 19.96 2.95
C PRO A 16 -13.04 19.88 3.84
N LEU A 17 -11.95 19.31 3.32
CA LEU A 17 -10.69 19.12 4.02
C LEU A 17 -9.97 20.46 4.20
N SER A 18 -10.52 21.39 4.97
CA SER A 18 -9.84 22.65 5.30
C SER A 18 -8.79 22.38 6.40
N GLY A 19 -7.61 21.92 5.98
CA GLY A 19 -6.50 21.59 6.87
C GLY A 19 -5.26 21.06 6.14
N PRO A 20 -4.23 20.59 6.87
CA PRO A 20 -2.93 20.16 6.33
C PRO A 20 -3.00 19.08 5.24
N VAL A 21 -4.15 18.41 5.07
CA VAL A 21 -4.39 17.36 4.06
C VAL A 21 -4.31 17.89 2.62
N GLU A 22 -4.77 19.12 2.34
CA GLU A 22 -4.69 19.73 1.00
C GLU A 22 -3.23 20.01 0.58
N ALA A 23 -2.40 20.46 1.53
CA ALA A 23 -0.97 20.66 1.32
C ALA A 23 -0.22 19.33 1.10
N LEU A 24 -0.63 18.27 1.81
CA LEU A 24 -0.06 16.93 1.64
C LEU A 24 -0.49 16.26 0.32
N GLN A 25 -1.71 16.49 -0.15
CA GLN A 25 -2.17 16.04 -1.48
C GLN A 25 -1.35 16.64 -2.63
N GLN A 26 -0.90 17.89 -2.51
CA GLN A 26 0.02 18.50 -3.48
C GLN A 26 1.42 17.87 -3.49
N GLN A 27 1.85 17.24 -2.39
CA GLN A 27 3.19 16.69 -2.24
C GLN A 27 3.32 15.23 -2.75
N VAL A 28 2.20 14.50 -2.82
CA VAL A 28 2.16 13.06 -3.17
C VAL A 28 1.51 12.76 -4.53
N GLY A 29 0.78 13.72 -5.11
CA GLY A 29 0.00 13.56 -6.36
C GLY A 29 -1.26 12.71 -6.17
N GLU A 30 -2.02 12.48 -7.24
CA GLU A 30 -3.22 11.62 -7.21
C GLU A 30 -2.87 10.19 -6.79
N ILE A 31 -3.69 9.63 -5.88
CA ILE A 31 -3.64 8.20 -5.52
C ILE A 31 -4.17 7.37 -6.70
N GLY A 32 -3.48 6.29 -7.04
CA GLY A 32 -3.82 5.34 -8.08
C GLY A 32 -4.62 4.14 -7.55
N GLU A 33 -4.40 2.97 -8.13
CA GLU A 33 -5.17 1.75 -7.82
C GLU A 33 -4.71 1.11 -6.51
N VAL A 34 -5.60 1.11 -5.51
CA VAL A 34 -5.37 0.47 -4.21
C VAL A 34 -5.85 -0.98 -4.23
N HIS A 35 -4.92 -1.92 -4.09
CA HIS A 35 -5.25 -3.35 -4.08
C HIS A 35 -5.30 -4.00 -2.69
N ASN A 36 -4.55 -3.47 -1.71
CA ASN A 36 -4.56 -4.01 -0.35
C ASN A 36 -4.14 -2.96 0.68
N VAL A 37 -4.49 -3.20 1.95
CA VAL A 37 -4.15 -2.38 3.11
C VAL A 37 -3.66 -3.28 4.23
N ALA A 38 -2.52 -2.93 4.84
CA ALA A 38 -2.07 -3.51 6.10
C ALA A 38 -2.08 -2.43 7.18
N ALA A 39 -2.42 -2.79 8.42
CA ALA A 39 -2.50 -1.83 9.51
C ALA A 39 -1.81 -2.36 10.78
N ARG A 40 -1.19 -1.44 11.52
CA ARG A 40 -0.64 -1.67 12.85
C ARG A 40 -1.13 -0.60 13.80
N SER A 41 -1.55 -1.03 14.97
CA SER A 41 -1.89 -0.14 16.09
C SER A 41 -0.67 -0.05 17.02
N GLU A 42 -0.20 1.16 17.29
CA GLU A 42 0.81 1.46 18.31
C GLU A 42 0.13 2.08 19.54
N THR A 43 0.86 2.41 20.60
CA THR A 43 0.26 2.95 21.83
C THR A 43 -0.41 4.31 21.59
N ASP A 44 0.22 5.16 20.79
CA ASP A 44 -0.14 6.58 20.59
C ASP A 44 -0.70 6.87 19.19
N ARG A 45 -0.56 5.94 18.24
CA ARG A 45 -0.95 6.14 16.84
C ARG A 45 -1.36 4.84 16.14
N ASN A 46 -1.90 4.99 14.95
CA ASN A 46 -2.21 3.92 14.01
C ASN A 46 -1.42 4.14 12.73
N LEU A 47 -0.82 3.08 12.21
CA LEU A 47 -0.11 3.07 10.94
C LEU A 47 -0.92 2.24 9.96
N PHE A 48 -1.22 2.81 8.80
CA PHE A 48 -1.81 2.11 7.68
C PHE A 48 -0.83 2.16 6.51
N TYR A 49 -0.69 1.03 5.83
CA TYR A 49 0.07 0.89 4.61
C TYR A 49 -0.87 0.45 3.53
N TYR A 50 -0.77 1.03 2.34
CA TYR A 50 -1.52 0.55 1.19
C TYR A 50 -0.65 0.54 -0.05
N SER A 51 -0.90 -0.44 -0.91
CA SER A 51 -0.18 -0.59 -2.17
C SER A 51 -0.90 0.18 -3.26
N ASP A 52 -0.16 0.99 -3.99
CA ASP A 52 -0.62 1.59 -5.23
C ASP A 52 0.05 0.88 -6.40
N SER A 53 -0.70 -0.02 -7.03
CA SER A 53 -0.11 -0.90 -8.05
C SER A 53 0.20 -0.18 -9.35
N SER A 54 -0.63 0.81 -9.73
CA SER A 54 -0.44 1.58 -10.94
C SER A 54 0.74 2.55 -10.84
N ARG A 55 1.02 3.04 -9.62
CA ARG A 55 2.17 3.93 -9.36
C ARG A 55 3.43 3.19 -8.90
N HIS A 56 3.35 1.90 -8.59
CA HIS A 56 4.45 1.04 -8.14
C HIS A 56 5.05 1.46 -6.79
N VAL A 57 4.20 1.95 -5.89
CA VAL A 57 4.62 2.45 -4.58
C VAL A 57 3.80 1.85 -3.45
N ILE A 58 4.38 1.84 -2.26
CA ILE A 58 3.69 1.60 -1.01
C ILE A 58 3.58 2.94 -0.27
N TYR A 59 2.35 3.33 0.04
CA TYR A 59 2.09 4.50 0.86
C TYR A 59 2.00 4.12 2.33
N ARG A 60 2.34 5.08 3.21
CA ARG A 60 2.10 5.01 4.64
C ARG A 60 1.26 6.20 5.07
N VAL A 61 0.26 5.90 5.89
CA VAL A 61 -0.61 6.86 6.57
C VAL A 61 -0.41 6.66 8.07
N ILE A 62 -0.10 7.74 8.78
CA ILE A 62 -0.02 7.75 10.23
C ILE A 62 -1.19 8.59 10.75
N ALA A 63 -2.00 8.00 11.63
CA ALA A 63 -3.11 8.70 12.26
C ALA A 63 -3.00 8.62 13.79
N SER A 64 -3.49 9.63 14.48
CA SER A 64 -3.64 9.60 15.94
C SER A 64 -4.71 8.57 16.36
N LYS A 65 -4.78 8.27 17.66
CA LYS A 65 -5.86 7.43 18.21
C LYS A 65 -7.25 8.04 18.06
N ASP A 66 -7.31 9.36 17.94
CA ASP A 66 -8.55 10.11 17.71
C ASP A 66 -8.85 10.30 16.22
N HIS A 67 -8.17 9.51 15.36
CA HIS A 67 -8.34 9.48 13.90
C HIS A 67 -7.91 10.75 13.15
N GLU A 68 -7.07 11.59 13.76
CA GLU A 68 -6.48 12.73 13.06
C GLU A 68 -5.31 12.27 12.19
N LEU A 69 -5.24 12.73 10.93
CA LEU A 69 -4.11 12.45 10.06
C LEU A 69 -2.86 13.19 10.56
N LEU A 70 -1.79 12.43 10.85
CA LEU A 70 -0.50 12.96 11.30
C LEU A 70 0.54 13.00 10.17
N ASP A 71 0.59 11.96 9.33
CA ASP A 71 1.50 11.88 8.18
C ASP A 71 0.86 11.08 7.04
N PHE A 72 1.19 11.48 5.81
CA PHE A 72 0.89 10.70 4.61
C PHE A 72 2.06 10.82 3.64
N SER A 73 2.71 9.70 3.35
CA SER A 73 3.97 9.69 2.62
C SER A 73 4.15 8.43 1.77
N ILE A 74 4.98 8.52 0.73
CA ILE A 74 5.50 7.33 0.04
C ILE A 74 6.49 6.66 1.00
N PHE A 75 6.16 5.46 1.45
CA PHE A 75 7.00 4.69 2.34
C PHE A 75 8.12 3.98 1.59
N ALA A 76 7.79 3.41 0.42
CA ALA A 76 8.74 2.73 -0.44
C ALA A 76 8.28 2.75 -1.90
N GLY A 77 9.25 2.63 -2.82
CA GLY A 77 9.04 2.63 -4.26
C GLY A 77 9.19 4.03 -4.86
N SER A 78 9.40 4.06 -6.18
CA SER A 78 9.47 5.29 -6.96
C SER A 78 8.26 5.37 -7.89
N PRO A 79 7.43 6.44 -7.80
CA PRO A 79 6.31 6.65 -8.70
C PRO A 79 6.72 6.51 -10.17
N ALA A 80 5.88 5.82 -10.96
CA ALA A 80 6.05 5.61 -12.41
C ALA A 80 7.35 4.88 -12.82
N GLN A 81 8.11 4.32 -11.89
CA GLN A 81 9.35 3.57 -12.18
C GLN A 81 9.21 2.11 -11.74
N ALA A 82 8.66 1.30 -12.65
CA ALA A 82 8.58 -0.15 -12.45
C ALA A 82 9.97 -0.79 -12.38
N GLY A 83 10.09 -1.88 -11.62
CA GLY A 83 11.26 -2.74 -11.65
C GLY A 83 11.47 -3.52 -10.35
N LEU A 84 12.56 -4.28 -10.30
CA LEU A 84 12.98 -5.04 -9.12
C LEU A 84 14.31 -4.47 -8.62
N VAL A 85 14.24 -3.49 -7.72
CA VAL A 85 15.42 -2.86 -7.12
C VAL A 85 15.22 -2.80 -5.61
N ASP A 86 16.16 -3.39 -4.88
CA ASP A 86 16.28 -3.28 -3.43
C ASP A 86 16.91 -1.92 -3.06
N GLY A 87 16.62 -1.43 -1.86
CA GLY A 87 17.08 -0.13 -1.41
C GLY A 87 16.10 0.52 -0.44
N THR A 88 16.44 1.71 0.07
CA THR A 88 15.62 2.39 1.08
C THR A 88 14.64 3.37 0.45
N GLY A 89 13.38 3.30 0.86
CA GLY A 89 12.34 4.27 0.47
C GLY A 89 12.22 4.42 -1.05
N ALA A 90 12.37 5.65 -1.54
CA ALA A 90 12.27 5.99 -2.97
C ALA A 90 13.39 5.43 -3.86
N ALA A 91 14.48 4.89 -3.27
CA ALA A 91 15.54 4.23 -4.05
C ALA A 91 15.14 2.80 -4.49
N SER A 92 14.14 2.21 -3.82
CA SER A 92 13.60 0.90 -4.20
C SER A 92 12.63 1.01 -5.38
N ARG A 93 12.41 -0.11 -6.07
CA ARG A 93 11.42 -0.23 -7.15
C ARG A 93 10.59 -1.49 -6.97
N PHE A 94 9.32 -1.40 -7.35
CA PHE A 94 8.36 -2.49 -7.42
C PHE A 94 7.77 -2.56 -8.83
N TYR A 95 7.06 -3.63 -9.15
CA TYR A 95 6.24 -3.74 -10.34
C TYR A 95 4.89 -4.38 -10.00
N ALA A 96 3.85 -3.55 -10.02
CA ALA A 96 2.49 -3.92 -9.57
C ALA A 96 2.48 -4.58 -8.17
N PRO A 97 2.94 -3.89 -7.12
CA PRO A 97 2.80 -4.38 -5.75
C PRO A 97 1.33 -4.47 -5.36
N SER A 98 0.88 -5.56 -4.74
CA SER A 98 -0.55 -5.76 -4.40
C SER A 98 -0.77 -6.22 -2.96
N GLY A 99 -0.57 -7.50 -2.66
CA GLY A 99 -0.78 -8.05 -1.33
C GLY A 99 0.16 -7.45 -0.29
N LEU A 100 -0.38 -7.10 0.89
CA LEU A 100 0.37 -6.55 2.02
C LEU A 100 0.13 -7.38 3.28
N SER A 101 1.17 -7.63 4.06
CA SER A 101 1.06 -8.28 5.37
C SER A 101 2.17 -7.83 6.31
N LEU A 102 1.87 -7.72 7.61
CA LEU A 102 2.84 -7.31 8.63
C LEU A 102 3.23 -8.51 9.49
N ASP A 103 4.51 -8.59 9.89
CA ASP A 103 4.94 -9.48 10.96
C ASP A 103 4.91 -8.79 12.34
N ALA A 104 5.24 -9.54 13.40
CA ALA A 104 5.24 -9.04 14.78
C ALA A 104 6.33 -7.99 15.06
N ALA A 105 7.40 -7.94 14.25
CA ALA A 105 8.42 -6.91 14.35
C ALA A 105 8.03 -5.63 13.59
N GLY A 106 6.95 -5.67 12.81
CA GLY A 106 6.47 -4.56 11.99
C GLY A 106 7.11 -4.51 10.61
N ASN A 107 7.77 -5.58 10.16
CA ASN A 107 8.20 -5.68 8.76
C ASN A 107 6.97 -5.89 7.87
N LEU A 108 6.91 -5.14 6.77
CA LEU A 108 5.85 -5.23 5.78
C LEU A 108 6.31 -6.14 4.64
N PHE A 109 5.60 -7.24 4.44
CA PHE A 109 5.76 -8.13 3.30
C PHE A 109 4.81 -7.69 2.19
N VAL A 110 5.35 -7.61 0.97
CA VAL A 110 4.66 -7.13 -0.22
C VAL A 110 4.73 -8.18 -1.31
N SER A 111 3.57 -8.55 -1.85
CA SER A 111 3.50 -9.31 -3.09
C SER A 111 3.79 -8.37 -4.26
N ASP A 112 4.99 -8.46 -4.82
CA ASP A 112 5.47 -7.68 -5.95
C ASP A 112 5.17 -8.42 -7.25
N THR A 113 3.89 -8.42 -7.62
CA THR A 113 3.30 -9.43 -8.52
C THR A 113 3.88 -9.43 -9.92
N GLY A 114 4.16 -8.25 -10.48
CA GLY A 114 4.79 -8.13 -11.79
C GLY A 114 6.25 -8.60 -11.80
N ASN A 115 6.89 -8.67 -10.62
CA ASN A 115 8.26 -9.17 -10.46
C ASN A 115 8.33 -10.64 -10.00
N HIS A 116 7.18 -11.30 -9.79
CA HIS A 116 7.12 -12.68 -9.26
C HIS A 116 7.93 -12.84 -7.95
N ALA A 117 7.83 -11.83 -7.08
CA ALA A 117 8.62 -11.74 -5.86
C ALA A 117 7.76 -11.41 -4.64
N ILE A 118 8.25 -11.85 -3.48
CA ILE A 118 7.85 -11.35 -2.17
C ILE A 118 8.96 -10.42 -1.70
N ARG A 119 8.60 -9.17 -1.41
CA ARG A 119 9.50 -8.14 -0.92
C ARG A 119 9.26 -7.93 0.56
N LYS A 120 10.29 -7.55 1.29
CA LYS A 120 10.21 -7.21 2.71
C LYS A 120 10.67 -5.77 2.88
N ILE A 121 9.88 -4.98 3.60
CA ILE A 121 10.18 -3.60 3.97
C ILE A 121 10.30 -3.53 5.50
N THR A 122 11.44 -3.08 6.01
CA THR A 122 11.61 -2.86 7.46
C THR A 122 10.87 -1.59 7.90
N PRO A 123 10.62 -1.38 9.22
CA PRO A 123 10.04 -0.12 9.71
C PRO A 123 10.82 1.14 9.30
N ASP A 124 12.12 1.01 9.09
CA ASP A 124 13.02 2.09 8.64
C ASP A 124 12.97 2.31 7.11
N GLY A 125 12.14 1.54 6.40
CA GLY A 125 11.93 1.68 4.96
C GLY A 125 12.96 0.96 4.07
N GLU A 126 13.78 0.07 4.63
CA GLU A 126 14.70 -0.76 3.84
C GLU A 126 13.94 -1.86 3.11
N VAL A 127 14.00 -1.84 1.78
CA VAL A 127 13.38 -2.87 0.92
C VAL A 127 14.42 -3.90 0.51
N SER A 128 14.08 -5.17 0.72
CA SER A 128 14.86 -6.32 0.28
C SER A 128 13.98 -7.37 -0.40
N THR A 129 14.56 -8.17 -1.28
CA THR A 129 13.89 -9.32 -1.87
C THR A 129 13.92 -10.49 -0.89
N PHE A 130 12.74 -10.88 -0.36
CA PHE A 130 12.63 -12.00 0.56
C PHE A 130 12.56 -13.34 -0.17
N TYR A 131 11.78 -13.38 -1.25
CA TYR A 131 11.66 -14.54 -2.13
C TYR A 131 11.42 -14.07 -3.55
N ARG A 132 11.90 -14.83 -4.53
CA ARG A 132 11.62 -14.62 -5.95
C ARG A 132 11.63 -15.94 -6.68
N GLU A 133 10.69 -16.12 -7.60
CA GLU A 133 10.78 -17.21 -8.56
C GLU A 133 11.85 -16.91 -9.61
N THR A 134 12.86 -17.78 -9.71
CA THR A 134 14.00 -17.64 -10.64
C THR A 134 13.96 -18.65 -11.79
N GLN A 135 12.91 -19.46 -11.89
CA GLN A 135 12.78 -20.49 -12.92
C GLN A 135 11.76 -20.05 -13.98
N PRO A 136 12.05 -20.20 -15.29
CA PRO A 136 10.98 -20.14 -16.29
C PRO A 136 10.02 -21.31 -16.04
N TYR A 137 8.72 -21.04 -16.09
CA TYR A 137 7.70 -22.09 -16.07
C TYR A 137 8.01 -23.11 -17.18
N VAL A 138 8.41 -24.31 -16.79
CA VAL A 138 8.47 -25.48 -17.67
C VAL A 138 7.19 -26.28 -17.46
N PRO A 139 6.24 -26.26 -18.42
CA PRO A 139 5.04 -27.09 -18.30
C PRO A 139 5.48 -28.56 -18.18
N ARG A 140 5.18 -29.21 -17.05
CA ARG A 140 5.30 -30.67 -16.94
C ARG A 140 4.08 -31.32 -17.58
N PHE A 141 4.02 -31.23 -18.91
CA PHE A 141 3.27 -32.15 -19.74
C PHE A 141 4.24 -32.63 -20.81
N SER A 142 5.09 -33.59 -20.44
CA SER A 142 5.50 -34.59 -21.42
C SER A 142 4.41 -35.63 -21.39
N ASP A 143 3.73 -35.79 -22.52
CA ASP A 143 2.77 -36.86 -22.76
C ASP A 143 3.35 -38.21 -22.33
N ASP A 144 2.61 -38.96 -21.52
CA ASP A 144 2.67 -40.42 -21.41
C ASP A 144 1.22 -40.97 -21.48
#